data_AF-A0A849QTU5-F1
#
_entry.id   AF-A0A849QTU5-F1
#
_cell.length_a   1.000
_cell.length_b   1.000
_cell.length_c   1.000
_cell.angle_alpha   90.00
_cell.angle_beta   90.00
_cell.angle_gamma   90.00
#
_symmetry.space_group_name_H-M   'P 1'
#
loop_
_entity.id
_entity.type
_entity.pdbx_description
1 polymer ?
#
loop_
_entity_poly.entity_id
_entity_poly.type
_entity_poly.pdbx_seq_one_letter_code
_entity_poly.pdbx_strand_id
1 'polypeptide(L)' 'MDILDHPEVRLRDFIVTREGWIFSSADYYHPEGVRGVLRYVPDPEGERTDGTRNYRKYDFDEAYDYMDIHKPEWV' A
#
# COMPACT_ATOMS: atom_id res chain seq x y z
N MET A 1 19.18 -8.03 24.19
CA MET A 1 19.02 -8.42 22.78
C MET A 1 18.07 -7.40 22.21
N ASP A 2 18.63 -6.38 21.56
CA ASP A 2 17.88 -5.24 21.03
C ASP A 2 16.81 -5.75 20.07
N ILE A 3 15.55 -5.51 20.43
CA ILE A 3 14.42 -5.64 19.53
C ILE A 3 14.63 -4.48 18.55
N LEU A 4 15.20 -4.82 17.40
CA LEU A 4 15.41 -3.92 16.27
C LEU A 4 14.18 -3.02 16.09
N ASP A 5 14.45 -1.75 15.86
CA ASP A 5 13.56 -0.61 15.60
C ASP A 5 12.53 -0.91 14.49
N HIS A 6 11.59 -1.82 14.76
CA HIS A 6 10.50 -2.12 13.85
C HIS A 6 9.54 -0.94 13.86
N PRO A 7 9.13 -0.42 12.70
CA PRO A 7 8.15 0.65 12.66
C PRO A 7 6.87 0.17 13.35
N GLU A 8 6.40 0.92 14.36
CA GLU A 8 5.10 0.69 15.00
C GLU A 8 3.98 1.00 13.99
N VAL A 9 3.67 0.05 13.12
CA VAL A 9 2.55 0.16 12.17
C VAL A 9 1.28 -0.32 12.85
N ARG A 10 0.27 0.55 12.88
CA ARG A 10 -1.06 0.21 13.40
C ARG A 10 -1.95 -0.28 12.26
N LEU A 11 -2.94 -1.11 12.59
CA LEU A 11 -4.01 -1.40 11.63
C LEU A 11 -4.63 -0.09 11.17
N ARG A 12 -4.79 0.03 9.85
CA ARG A 12 -5.28 1.22 9.10
C ARG A 12 -4.25 2.31 8.85
N ASP A 13 -3.01 2.14 9.23
CA ASP A 13 -1.97 3.03 8.71
C ASP A 13 -1.81 2.83 7.20
N PHE A 14 -1.48 3.93 6.53
CA PHE A 14 -1.17 3.92 5.12
C PHE A 14 0.33 3.87 4.90
N ILE A 15 0.75 2.96 4.04
CA ILE A 15 2.13 2.81 3.59
C ILE A 15 2.19 3.41 2.20
N VAL A 16 3.02 4.43 2.01
CA VAL A 16 3.15 5.14 0.74
C VAL A 16 4.51 4.83 0.14
N THR A 17 4.51 4.28 -1.08
CA THR A 17 5.74 4.02 -1.84
C THR A 17 6.33 5.31 -2.39
N ARG A 18 7.56 5.26 -2.91
CA ARG A 18 8.20 6.43 -3.54
C ARG A 18 7.46 6.89 -4.80
N GLU A 19 6.80 5.95 -5.47
CA GLU A 19 5.95 6.16 -6.63
C GLU A 19 4.56 6.71 -6.26
N GLY A 20 4.23 6.77 -4.96
CA GLY A 20 2.96 7.28 -4.46
C GLY A 20 1.83 6.26 -4.42
N TRP A 21 2.11 4.97 -4.61
CA TRP A 21 1.13 3.91 -4.38
C TRP A 21 0.87 3.76 -2.89
N ILE A 22 -0.40 3.65 -2.52
CA ILE A 22 -0.84 3.65 -1.13
C ILE A 22 -1.42 2.29 -0.78
N PHE A 23 -0.84 1.67 0.24
CA PHE A 23 -1.29 0.42 0.81
C PHE A 23 -1.90 0.66 2.18
N SER A 24 -2.95 -0.09 2.53
CA SER A 24 -3.41 -0.18 3.92
C SER A 24 -2.69 -1.32 4.62
N SER A 25 -2.14 -1.07 5.81
CA SER A 25 -1.57 -2.12 6.66
C SER A 25 -2.59 -3.23 6.94
N ALA A 26 -2.15 -4.48 6.76
CA ALA A 26 -2.98 -5.68 6.92
C ALA A 26 -2.75 -6.42 8.25
N ASP A 27 -1.62 -6.20 8.91
CA ASP A 27 -1.19 -6.93 10.11
C ASP A 27 -0.31 -6.02 10.99
N TYR A 28 -0.34 -6.26 12.30
CA TYR A 28 0.51 -5.63 13.31
C TYR A 28 1.93 -6.22 13.37
N TYR A 29 2.16 -7.43 12.86
CA TYR A 29 3.44 -8.11 13.02
C TYR A 29 3.85 -8.90 11.78
N HIS A 30 4.91 -8.44 11.11
CA HIS A 30 5.65 -9.26 10.18
C HIS A 30 7.13 -9.26 10.59
N PRO A 31 7.77 -10.43 10.78
CA PRO A 31 9.18 -10.49 11.20
C PRO A 31 10.12 -9.78 10.22
N GLU A 32 9.72 -9.62 8.97
CA GLU A 32 10.45 -8.86 7.95
C GLU A 32 9.50 -7.88 7.24
N GLY A 33 9.51 -6.61 7.65
CA GLY A 33 8.75 -5.55 6.98
C GLY A 33 7.28 -5.44 7.40
N VAL A 34 6.41 -5.03 6.46
CA VAL A 34 4.99 -4.73 6.70
C VAL A 34 4.16 -5.34 5.58
N ARG A 35 3.08 -6.04 5.92
CA ARG A 35 2.11 -6.53 4.93
C ARG A 35 1.05 -5.47 4.68
N GLY A 36 0.80 -5.17 3.41
CA GLY A 36 -0.17 -4.18 3.01
C GLY A 36 -1.04 -4.66 1.86
N VAL A 37 -2.28 -4.16 1.81
CA VAL A 37 -3.19 -4.32 0.67
C VAL A 37 -3.17 -3.04 -0.13
N LEU A 38 -2.94 -3.10 -1.44
CA LEU A 38 -2.99 -1.92 -2.31
C LEU A 38 -4.40 -1.33 -2.30
N ARG A 39 -4.49 -0.01 -2.11
CA ARG A 39 -5.77 0.71 -2.06
C ARG A 39 -5.88 1.81 -3.09
N TYR A 40 -4.78 2.52 -3.34
CA TYR A 40 -4.78 3.67 -4.22
C TYR A 40 -3.51 3.71 -5.07
N VAL A 41 -3.70 3.89 -6.38
CA VAL A 41 -2.61 4.11 -7.34
C VAL A 41 -2.79 5.50 -7.94
N PRO A 42 -1.72 6.32 -8.07
CA PRO A 42 -1.80 7.61 -8.72
C PRO A 42 -2.39 7.48 -10.13
N ASP A 43 -3.44 8.24 -10.37
CA ASP A 43 -4.15 8.27 -11.65
C ASP A 43 -4.72 9.68 -11.84
N PRO A 44 -4.28 10.45 -12.86
CA PRO A 44 -4.82 11.78 -13.13
C PRO A 44 -6.35 11.83 -13.29
N GLU A 45 -6.95 10.74 -13.76
CA GLU A 45 -8.40 10.60 -13.95
C GLU A 45 -9.11 9.94 -12.76
N GLY A 46 -8.35 9.60 -11.71
CA GLY A 46 -8.85 8.89 -10.53
C GLY A 46 -9.86 9.69 -9.71
N GLU A 47 -10.84 8.99 -9.13
CA GLU A 47 -11.96 9.56 -8.38
C GLU A 47 -11.66 9.85 -6.90
N ARG A 48 -10.43 9.62 -6.45
CA ARG A 48 -9.96 9.92 -5.10
C ARG A 48 -8.82 10.94 -5.16
N THR A 49 -8.73 11.82 -4.16
CA THR A 49 -7.68 12.83 -4.11
C THR A 49 -7.24 13.10 -2.68
N ASP A 50 -5.97 13.42 -2.51
CA ASP A 50 -5.39 13.95 -1.26
C ASP A 50 -5.23 15.49 -1.29
N GLY A 51 -5.79 16.14 -2.32
CA GLY A 51 -5.65 17.58 -2.59
C GLY A 51 -4.44 17.95 -3.45
N THR A 52 -3.50 17.03 -3.67
CA THR A 52 -2.31 17.25 -4.51
C THR A 52 -2.28 16.31 -5.73
N ARG A 53 -2.77 15.09 -5.57
CA ARG A 53 -2.83 14.08 -6.65
C ARG A 53 -4.19 13.40 -6.67
N ASN A 54 -4.54 12.89 -7.86
CA ASN A 54 -5.68 12.00 -8.04
C ASN A 54 -5.21 10.55 -7.99
N TYR A 55 -6.11 9.68 -7.57
CA TYR A 55 -5.87 8.27 -7.38
C TYR A 55 -7.08 7.45 -7.79
N ARG A 56 -6.81 6.31 -8.41
CA ARG A 56 -7.81 5.26 -8.62
C ARG A 56 -7.86 4.36 -7.40
N LYS A 57 -9.06 4.08 -6.90
CA LYS A 57 -9.26 3.14 -5.80
C LYS A 57 -9.35 1.71 -6.32
N TYR A 58 -8.69 0.78 -5.64
CA TYR A 58 -8.79 -0.64 -5.89
C TYR A 58 -9.48 -1.37 -4.73
N ASP A 59 -10.30 -2.37 -5.06
CA ASP A 59 -10.68 -3.41 -4.11
C ASP A 59 -9.61 -4.52 -4.01
N PHE A 60 -9.87 -5.60 -3.28
CA PHE A 60 -8.86 -6.62 -3.02
C PHE A 60 -8.48 -7.42 -4.27
N ASP A 61 -9.47 -7.85 -5.05
CA ASP A 61 -9.24 -8.68 -6.24
C ASP A 61 -8.62 -7.83 -7.36
N GLU A 62 -9.16 -6.63 -7.58
CA GLU A 62 -8.61 -5.70 -8.58
C GLU A 62 -7.18 -5.26 -8.23
N ALA A 63 -6.86 -5.12 -6.95
CA ALA A 63 -5.51 -4.79 -6.49
C ALA A 63 -4.51 -5.89 -6.83
N TYR A 64 -4.87 -7.15 -6.61
CA TYR A 64 -4.02 -8.29 -6.91
C TYR A 64 -3.73 -8.36 -8.42
N ASP A 65 -4.78 -8.34 -9.25
CA ASP A 65 -4.64 -8.39 -10.71
C ASP A 65 -3.80 -7.22 -11.24
N TYR A 66 -4.01 -6.02 -10.69
CA TYR A 66 -3.24 -4.85 -11.09
C TYR A 66 -1.76 -4.98 -10.72
N MET A 67 -1.45 -5.48 -9.52
CA MET A 67 -0.09 -5.71 -9.06
C MET A 67 0.62 -6.79 -9.86
N ASP A 68 -0.04 -7.90 -10.18
CA ASP A 68 0.56 -8.99 -10.98
C ASP A 68 1.02 -8.50 -12.35
N ILE A 69 0.30 -7.54 -12.94
CA ILE A 69 0.64 -6.95 -14.24
C ILE A 69 1.76 -5.90 -14.14
N HIS A 70 1.70 -5.01 -13.14
CA HIS A 70 2.54 -3.80 -13.11
C HIS A 70 3.76 -3.91 -12.20
N LYS A 71 3.68 -4.76 -11.17
CA LYS A 71 4.65 -4.99 -10.11
C LYS A 71 4.65 -6.47 -9.67
N PRO A 72 4.87 -7.42 -10.60
CA PRO A 72 4.82 -8.85 -10.29
C PRO A 72 5.81 -9.25 -9.19
N GLU A 73 6.87 -8.48 -8.96
CA GLU A 73 7.84 -8.71 -7.89
C GLU A 73 7.31 -8.42 -6.47
N TRP A 74 6.10 -7.85 -6.34
CA TRP A 74 5.45 -7.53 -5.07
C TRP A 74 4.29 -8.49 -4.72
N VAL A 75 4.01 -9.47 -5.57
CA VAL A 75 2.91 -10.44 -5.44
C VAL A 75 3.39 -11.76 -4.87
#